data_AF-A0A2D6XF40-F1
#
_entry.id   AF-A0A2D6XF40-F1
#
_cell.length_a   1.000
_cell.length_b   1.000
_cell.length_c   1.000
_cell.angle_alpha   90.00
_cell.angle_beta   90.00
_cell.angle_gamma   90.00
#
_symmetry.space_group_name_H-M   'P 1'
#
loop_
_entity.id
_entity.type
_entity.pdbx_description
1 polymer ?
#
loop_
_entity_poly.entity_id
_entity_poly.type
_entity_poly.pdbx_seq_one_letter_code
_entity_poly.pdbx_strand_id
1 'polypeptide(L)'
;MDDIKLTYIPDSHGFIQVFIAAKDGETVEAWFNAFWNHNATNGELEWVFDNEASFCSNWKRFTRAMQDIFLFMILNENEDAYKGEKGGAMTRAKELAKAKIDGMEKKDGSMRYGRVGHVYSMGEVYTNDEKAFTSGRNAGE
;
A
#
# COMPACT_ATOMS: atom_id res chain seq x y z
N MET A 1 14.06 6.37 -8.19
CA MET A 1 13.45 6.07 -6.85
C MET A 1 11.98 6.48 -6.77
N ASP A 2 11.48 7.28 -7.71
CA ASP A 2 10.06 7.69 -7.81
C ASP A 2 9.27 6.91 -8.86
N ASP A 3 9.82 5.79 -9.33
CA ASP A 3 9.28 5.03 -10.45
C ASP A 3 8.05 4.19 -10.05
N ILE A 4 7.82 4.07 -8.74
CA ILE A 4 6.66 3.37 -8.17
C ILE A 4 6.01 4.13 -7.01
N LYS A 5 4.69 4.00 -6.95
CA LYS A 5 3.85 4.37 -5.81
C LYS A 5 3.49 3.11 -5.03
N LEU A 6 3.81 3.11 -3.74
CA LEU A 6 3.48 2.03 -2.81
C LEU A 6 2.32 2.48 -1.92
N THR A 7 1.28 1.66 -1.85
CA THR A 7 0.17 1.83 -0.90
C THR A 7 -0.11 0.52 -0.19
N TYR A 8 -0.82 0.57 0.93
CA TYR A 8 -1.12 -0.64 1.68
C TYR A 8 -2.52 -0.65 2.28
N ILE A 9 -3.04 -1.85 2.51
CA ILE A 9 -4.24 -2.10 3.30
C ILE A 9 -3.86 -3.04 4.44
N PRO A 10 -3.97 -2.62 5.71
CA PRO A 10 -3.74 -3.52 6.83
C PRO A 10 -4.86 -4.54 6.93
N ASP A 11 -4.50 -5.76 7.31
CA ASP A 11 -5.44 -6.81 7.71
C ASP A 11 -5.46 -6.97 9.23
N SER A 12 -6.58 -7.46 9.77
CA SER A 12 -6.79 -7.62 11.22
C SER A 12 -5.83 -8.60 11.88
N HIS A 13 -5.18 -9.47 11.12
CA HIS A 13 -4.26 -10.50 11.62
C HIS A 13 -2.78 -10.11 11.56
N GLY A 14 -2.47 -8.82 11.36
CA GLY A 14 -1.08 -8.33 11.30
C GLY A 14 -0.39 -8.54 9.95
N PHE A 15 -1.14 -9.02 8.94
CA PHE A 15 -0.74 -8.99 7.55
C PHE A 15 -1.04 -7.61 6.93
N ILE A 16 -0.36 -7.33 5.83
CA ILE A 16 -0.59 -6.17 4.99
C ILE A 16 -0.71 -6.63 3.55
N GLN A 17 -1.68 -6.08 2.84
CA GLN A 17 -1.73 -6.16 1.39
C GLN A 17 -1.05 -4.92 0.84
N VAL A 18 0.07 -5.11 0.14
CA VAL A 18 0.87 -4.04 -0.45
C VAL A 18 0.50 -3.94 -1.92
N PHE A 19 0.26 -2.72 -2.39
CA PHE A 19 -0.03 -2.40 -3.78
C PHE A 19 1.15 -1.65 -4.37
N ILE A 20 1.60 -2.10 -5.53
CA ILE A 20 2.64 -1.49 -6.34
C ILE A 20 1.94 -0.90 -7.57
N ALA A 21 1.98 0.42 -7.70
CA ALA A 21 1.54 1.12 -8.90
C ALA A 21 2.75 1.75 -9.60
N ALA A 22 2.86 1.56 -10.91
CA ALA A 22 3.95 2.10 -11.72
C ALA A 22 3.43 2.70 -13.03
N LYS A 23 4.36 3.15 -13.89
CA LYS A 23 4.04 3.64 -15.24
C LYS A 23 3.56 2.52 -16.16
N ASP A 24 4.10 1.31 -15.99
CA ASP A 24 3.86 0.13 -16.81
C ASP A 24 3.93 -1.15 -15.98
N GLY A 25 3.30 -2.22 -16.45
CA GLY A 25 3.26 -3.51 -15.78
C GLY A 25 4.65 -4.16 -15.64
N GLU A 26 5.55 -3.97 -16.61
CA GLU A 26 6.92 -4.52 -16.52
C GLU A 26 7.68 -3.96 -15.32
N THR A 27 7.52 -2.67 -15.03
CA THR A 27 8.07 -2.03 -13.83
C THR A 27 7.45 -2.60 -12.56
N VAL A 28 6.14 -2.86 -12.55
CA VAL A 28 5.46 -3.51 -11.41
C VAL A 28 6.04 -4.91 -11.16
N GLU A 29 6.21 -5.72 -12.21
CA GLU A 29 6.79 -7.06 -12.12
C GLU A 29 8.24 -7.03 -11.64
N ALA A 30 9.05 -6.11 -12.16
CA ALA A 30 10.44 -5.95 -11.74
C ALA A 30 10.53 -5.65 -10.24
N TRP A 31 9.68 -4.76 -9.73
CA TRP A 31 9.61 -4.47 -8.30
C TRP A 31 9.06 -5.63 -7.49
N PHE A 32 8.03 -6.32 -7.97
CA PHE A 32 7.54 -7.53 -7.32
C PHE A 32 8.62 -8.61 -7.22
N ASN A 33 9.39 -8.83 -8.28
CA ASN A 33 10.51 -9.78 -8.28
C ASN A 33 11.59 -9.39 -7.27
N ALA A 34 11.87 -8.10 -7.11
CA ALA A 34 12.76 -7.63 -6.04
C ALA A 34 12.17 -7.95 -4.65
N PHE A 35 10.91 -7.64 -4.41
CA PHE A 35 10.23 -8.00 -3.16
C PHE A 35 10.22 -9.50 -2.88
N TRP A 36 10.00 -10.32 -3.89
CA TRP A 36 10.04 -11.78 -3.82
C TRP A 36 11.44 -12.28 -3.45
N ASN A 37 12.48 -11.82 -4.16
CA ASN A 37 13.88 -12.20 -3.93
C ASN A 37 14.35 -11.84 -2.51
N HIS A 38 13.85 -10.73 -1.96
CA HIS A 38 14.13 -10.30 -0.59
C HIS A 38 13.14 -10.87 0.45
N ASN A 39 12.38 -11.90 0.10
CA ASN A 39 11.44 -12.61 0.97
C ASN A 39 10.38 -11.69 1.61
N ALA A 40 9.96 -10.62 0.94
CA ALA A 40 8.82 -9.81 1.38
C ALA A 40 7.53 -10.64 1.39
N THR A 41 7.38 -11.54 0.42
CA THR A 41 6.21 -12.42 0.29
C THR A 41 6.62 -13.83 -0.11
N ASN A 42 5.71 -14.78 0.06
CA ASN A 42 5.76 -16.13 -0.52
C ASN A 42 4.50 -16.40 -1.38
N GLY A 43 3.67 -15.39 -1.61
CA GLY A 43 2.42 -15.48 -2.35
C GLY A 43 2.53 -14.84 -3.73
N GLU A 44 1.56 -15.15 -4.57
CA GLU A 44 1.55 -14.69 -5.96
C GLU A 44 1.26 -13.18 -6.08
N LEU A 45 1.65 -12.63 -7.22
CA LEU A 45 1.30 -11.27 -7.62
C LEU A 45 -0.15 -11.26 -8.11
N GLU A 46 -1.00 -10.47 -7.48
CA GLU A 46 -2.40 -10.29 -7.89
C GLU A 46 -2.54 -8.97 -8.64
N TRP A 47 -2.76 -9.05 -9.95
CA TRP A 47 -3.01 -7.86 -10.78
C TRP A 47 -4.36 -7.22 -10.47
N VAL A 48 -4.35 -5.91 -10.23
CA VAL A 48 -5.56 -5.09 -10.03
C VAL A 48 -5.88 -4.34 -11.32
N PHE A 49 -4.85 -3.79 -11.96
CA PHE A 49 -4.88 -3.10 -13.25
C PHE A 49 -3.59 -3.40 -14.03
N ASP A 50 -3.51 -3.04 -15.31
CA ASP A 50 -2.32 -3.32 -16.15
C ASP A 50 -1.01 -2.70 -15.62
N ASN A 51 -1.11 -1.69 -14.75
CA ASN A 51 0.02 -1.00 -14.14
C ASN A 51 -0.04 -0.98 -12.60
N GLU A 52 -0.93 -1.77 -12.00
CA GLU A 52 -1.06 -1.89 -10.55
C GLU A 52 -1.30 -3.35 -10.15
N ALA A 53 -0.45 -3.85 -9.26
CA ALA A 53 -0.61 -5.19 -8.70
C ALA A 53 -0.43 -5.17 -7.19
N SER A 54 -0.94 -6.20 -6.53
CA SER A 54 -0.88 -6.35 -5.09
C SER A 54 -0.29 -7.69 -4.67
N PHE A 55 0.29 -7.73 -3.49
CA PHE A 55 0.77 -8.96 -2.87
C PHE A 55 0.59 -8.91 -1.36
N CYS A 56 0.44 -10.07 -0.73
CA CYS A 56 0.30 -10.18 0.71
C CYS A 56 1.67 -10.30 1.40
N SER A 57 1.86 -9.56 2.50
CA SER A 57 3.07 -9.57 3.31
C SER A 57 2.74 -9.30 4.79
N ASN A 58 3.76 -9.16 5.63
CA ASN A 58 3.65 -8.60 6.97
C ASN A 58 4.69 -7.49 7.16
N TRP A 59 4.45 -6.58 8.09
CA TRP A 59 5.34 -5.43 8.31
C TRP A 59 6.80 -5.82 8.56
N LYS A 60 7.05 -6.91 9.30
CA LYS A 60 8.42 -7.36 9.61
C LYS A 60 9.17 -7.79 8.36
N ARG A 61 8.53 -8.57 7.49
CA ARG A 61 9.10 -9.06 6.22
C ARG A 61 9.24 -7.92 5.22
N PHE A 62 8.20 -7.11 5.08
CA PHE A 62 8.18 -5.99 4.14
C PHE A 62 9.26 -4.94 4.48
N THR A 63 9.37 -4.52 5.73
CA THR A 63 10.40 -3.55 6.15
C THR A 63 11.81 -4.09 5.95
N ARG A 64 12.04 -5.37 6.24
CA ARG A 64 13.33 -6.01 5.98
C ARG A 64 13.64 -6.02 4.48
N ALA A 65 12.70 -6.47 3.67
CA ALA A 65 12.87 -6.54 2.22
C ALA A 65 13.14 -5.16 1.61
N MET A 66 12.44 -4.12 2.06
CA MET A 66 12.70 -2.75 1.64
C MET A 66 14.13 -2.31 1.96
N GLN A 67 14.61 -2.57 3.18
CA GLN A 67 15.99 -2.24 3.56
C GLN A 67 17.02 -2.95 2.67
N ASP A 68 16.80 -4.24 2.40
CA ASP A 68 17.68 -5.02 1.56
C ASP A 68 17.65 -4.52 0.10
N ILE A 69 16.47 -4.24 -0.47
CA ILE A 69 16.32 -3.66 -1.82
C ILE A 69 17.09 -2.34 -1.93
N PHE A 70 16.88 -1.41 -1.00
CA PHE A 70 17.59 -0.12 -1.03
C PHE A 70 19.10 -0.28 -0.86
N LEU A 71 19.55 -1.24 -0.05
CA LEU A 71 20.97 -1.56 0.07
C LEU A 71 21.54 -2.01 -1.28
N PHE A 72 20.89 -2.95 -1.96
CA PHE A 72 21.33 -3.44 -3.27
C PHE A 72 21.31 -2.33 -4.33
N MET A 73 20.31 -1.45 -4.32
CA MET A 73 20.26 -0.30 -5.23
C MET A 73 21.42 0.66 -5.02
N ILE A 74 21.70 1.04 -3.76
CA ILE A 74 22.80 1.95 -3.42
C ILE A 74 24.16 1.33 -3.80
N LEU A 75 24.35 0.04 -3.52
CA LEU A 75 25.59 -0.66 -3.85
C LEU A 75 25.79 -0.80 -5.37
N ASN A 76 24.72 -1.01 -6.14
CA ASN A 76 24.79 -1.05 -7.59
C ASN A 76 25.10 0.34 -8.20
N GLU A 77 24.63 1.43 -7.59
CA GLU A 77 24.92 2.78 -8.06
C GLU A 77 26.36 3.22 -7.77
N ASN A 78 26.88 2.92 -6.58
CA ASN A 78 28.23 3.34 -6.21
C ASN A 78 28.85 2.46 -5.10
N GLU A 79 29.35 1.29 -5.49
CA GLU A 79 29.94 0.30 -4.59
C GLU A 79 31.14 0.87 -3.79
N ASP A 80 31.97 1.70 -4.43
CA ASP A 80 33.20 2.22 -3.85
C ASP A 80 32.97 3.35 -2.84
N ALA A 81 31.82 4.03 -2.89
CA ALA A 81 31.49 5.14 -1.99
C ALA A 81 31.34 4.70 -0.53
N TYR A 82 31.06 3.41 -0.27
CA TYR A 82 30.81 2.89 1.07
C TYR A 82 31.85 1.87 1.54
N LYS A 83 32.94 1.67 0.77
CA LYS A 83 34.06 0.82 1.16
C LYS A 83 34.87 1.49 2.28
N GLY A 84 34.91 0.85 3.45
CA GLY A 84 35.69 1.30 4.61
C GLY A 84 34.89 1.97 5.72
N GLU A 85 33.60 2.27 5.51
CA GLU A 85 32.74 2.79 6.57
C GLU A 85 32.16 1.67 7.45
N LYS A 86 32.21 1.85 8.78
CA LYS A 86 31.66 0.88 9.74
C LYS A 86 30.14 0.83 9.65
N GLY A 87 29.62 -0.19 8.96
CA GLY A 87 28.20 -0.36 8.66
C GLY A 87 27.81 -0.07 7.20
N GLY A 88 28.74 0.48 6.41
CA GLY A 88 28.59 0.72 4.96
C GLY A 88 27.30 1.43 4.57
N ALA A 89 26.78 1.07 3.39
CA ALA A 89 25.54 1.61 2.83
C ALA A 89 24.26 1.27 3.62
N MET A 90 24.34 0.37 4.62
CA MET A 90 23.16 -0.13 5.34
C MET A 90 22.43 0.95 6.15
N THR A 91 23.18 1.91 6.72
CA THR A 91 22.56 3.02 7.48
C THR A 91 21.71 3.89 6.56
N ARG A 92 22.26 4.28 5.41
CA ARG A 92 21.56 5.04 4.37
C ARG A 92 20.36 4.28 3.82
N ALA A 93 20.50 2.99 3.56
CA ALA A 93 19.43 2.13 3.07
C ALA A 93 18.26 2.07 4.07
N LYS A 94 18.54 1.98 5.37
CA LYS A 94 17.50 1.98 6.42
C LYS A 94 16.74 3.30 6.49
N GLU A 95 17.44 4.42 6.36
CA GLU A 95 16.80 5.75 6.36
C GLU A 95 15.88 5.93 5.15
N LEU A 96 16.34 5.55 3.95
CA LEU A 96 15.54 5.63 2.72
C LEU A 96 14.35 4.65 2.75
N ALA A 97 14.56 3.42 3.20
CA ALA A 97 13.49 2.44 3.37
C ALA A 97 12.42 2.96 4.33
N LYS A 98 12.84 3.52 5.48
CA LYS A 98 11.92 4.10 6.45
C LYS A 98 11.16 5.28 5.86
N ALA A 99 11.83 6.22 5.21
CA ALA A 99 11.18 7.37 4.58
C ALA A 99 10.14 6.94 3.52
N LYS A 100 10.46 5.92 2.71
CA LYS A 100 9.53 5.39 1.70
C LYS A 100 8.33 4.70 2.35
N ILE A 101 8.54 3.94 3.43
CA ILE A 101 7.46 3.28 4.19
C ILE A 101 6.56 4.31 4.89
N ASP A 102 7.15 5.31 5.55
CA ASP A 102 6.42 6.37 6.25
C ASP A 102 5.61 7.23 5.27
N GLY A 103 6.05 7.32 4.00
CA GLY A 103 5.31 7.97 2.91
C GLY A 103 4.24 7.10 2.24
N MET A 104 4.06 5.84 2.64
CA MET A 104 3.03 4.98 2.05
C MET A 104 1.64 5.42 2.51
N GLU A 105 0.76 5.66 1.55
CA GLU A 105 -0.63 5.96 1.84
C GLU A 105 -1.41 4.67 2.13
N LYS A 106 -2.26 4.72 3.16
CA LYS A 106 -3.22 3.64 3.44
C LYS A 106 -4.37 3.73 2.43
N LYS A 107 -4.58 2.69 1.64
CA LYS A 107 -5.69 2.60 0.67
C LYS A 107 -7.00 2.26 1.42
N ASP A 108 -8.12 2.75 0.92
CA ASP A 108 -9.44 2.44 1.48
C ASP A 108 -9.74 0.95 1.29
N GLY A 109 -10.22 0.28 2.35
CA GLY A 109 -10.54 -1.14 2.34
C GLY A 109 -11.63 -1.53 1.33
N SER A 110 -12.45 -0.58 0.87
CA SER A 110 -13.44 -0.77 -0.20
C SER A 110 -12.83 -1.02 -1.58
N MET A 111 -11.56 -0.66 -1.80
CA MET A 111 -10.81 -0.91 -3.04
C MET A 111 -10.06 -2.26 -3.06
N ARG A 112 -10.25 -3.15 -2.06
CA ARG A 112 -9.55 -4.45 -1.97
C ARG A 112 -9.75 -5.36 -3.18
N TYR A 113 -10.78 -5.14 -3.98
CA TYR A 113 -11.06 -5.89 -5.20
C TYR A 113 -11.24 -4.88 -6.32
N GLY A 114 -10.57 -5.08 -7.47
CA GLY A 114 -10.65 -4.24 -8.67
C GLY A 114 -12.04 -4.15 -9.32
N ARG A 115 -13.12 -4.40 -8.58
CA ARG A 115 -14.46 -3.95 -8.99
C ARG A 115 -14.53 -2.47 -8.74
N VAL A 116 -14.62 -1.73 -9.84
CA VAL A 116 -15.04 -0.34 -9.90
C VAL A 116 -16.39 -0.21 -9.18
N GLY A 117 -16.35 -0.04 -7.85
CA GLY A 117 -17.47 0.42 -7.09
C GLY A 117 -17.58 1.89 -7.38
N HIS A 118 -18.49 2.28 -8.28
CA HIS A 118 -18.91 3.66 -8.34
C HIS A 118 -19.38 4.06 -6.94
N VAL A 119 -18.55 4.82 -6.24
CA VAL A 119 -18.95 5.48 -4.99
C VAL A 119 -19.88 6.60 -5.42
N TYR A 120 -21.17 6.29 -5.50
CA TYR A 120 -22.17 7.32 -5.55
C TYR A 120 -22.10 8.05 -4.20
N SER A 121 -21.66 9.30 -4.20
CA SER A 121 -22.08 10.22 -3.15
C SER A 121 -23.60 10.22 -3.20
N MET A 122 -24.25 9.58 -2.23
CA MET A 122 -25.70 9.74 -2.06
C MET A 122 -25.89 11.23 -1.79
N GLY A 123 -26.28 11.97 -2.83
CA GLY A 123 -26.79 13.33 -2.69
C GLY A 123 -27.85 13.32 -1.60
N GLU A 124 -27.90 14.42 -0.85
CA GLU A 124 -28.87 14.62 0.22
C GLU A 124 -30.27 14.29 -0.29
N VAL A 125 -30.88 13.26 0.30
CA VAL A 125 -32.26 12.88 0.00
C VAL A 125 -33.16 13.90 0.68
N TYR A 126 -33.55 14.93 -0.06
CA TYR A 126 -34.67 15.77 0.33
C TYR A 126 -35.96 15.01 0.01
N THR A 127 -36.68 14.60 1.05
CA THR A 127 -38.07 14.17 0.87
C THR A 127 -38.91 15.40 0.56
N ASN A 128 -39.10 15.68 -0.74
CA ASN A 128 -40.31 16.38 -1.18
C ASN A 128 -41.45 15.38 -1.05
N ASP A 129 -42.06 15.33 0.13
CA ASP A 129 -43.52 15.41 0.24
C ASP A 129 -43.93 15.43 1.71
N GLU A 130 -44.69 16.48 2.01
CA GLU A 130 -45.42 16.68 3.24
C GLU A 130 -46.27 15.45 3.55
N LYS A 131 -45.97 14.77 4.65
CA LYS A 131 -46.97 14.11 5.50
C LYS A 131 -46.38 13.95 6.89
N ALA A 132 -46.72 14.91 7.73
CA ALA A 132 -46.48 14.90 9.15
C ALA A 132 -46.92 13.55 9.75
N PHE A 133 -45.97 12.77 10.25
CA PHE A 133 -46.27 11.77 11.27
C PHE A 133 -46.48 12.53 12.58
N THR A 134 -47.74 12.87 12.88
CA THR A 134 -48.12 13.29 14.22
C THR A 134 -47.84 12.14 15.17
N SER A 135 -46.81 12.30 16.00
CA SER A 135 -46.53 11.44 17.14
C SER A 135 -47.74 11.48 18.09
N GLY A 136 -48.55 10.43 18.07
CA GLY A 136 -49.56 10.17 19.08
C GLY A 136 -48.90 9.73 20.37
N ARG A 137 -48.58 10.69 21.24
CA ARG A 137 -48.19 10.46 22.64
C ARG A 137 -49.36 10.93 23.50
N ASN A 138 -50.36 10.07 23.71
CA ASN A 138 -51.38 10.31 24.74
C ASN A 138 -50.77 10.02 26.11
N ALA A 139 -50.75 11.04 26.95
CA ALA A 139 -50.49 11.00 28.38
C ALA A 139 -51.79 11.37 29.13
N GLY A 140 -52.06 10.70 30.26
CA GLY A 140 -53.26 10.85 31.11
C GLY A 140 -54.27 9.73 30.86
N GLU A 141 -54.73 8.94 31.84
CA GLU A 141 -54.99 9.19 33.28
C GLU A 141 -54.38 8.14 34.22
#